data_AF-A0A1E1WY42-F1
#
_entry.id   AF-A0A1E1WY42-F1
#
_cell.length_a   1.000
_cell.length_b   1.000
_cell.length_c   1.000
_cell.angle_alpha   90.00
_cell.angle_beta   90.00
_cell.angle_gamma   90.00
#
_symmetry.space_group_name_H-M   'P 1'
#
loop_
_entity.id
_entity.type
_entity.pdbx_description
1 polymer ?
#
loop_
_entity_poly.entity_id
_entity_poly.type
_entity_poly.pdbx_seq_one_letter_code
_entity_poly.pdbx_strand_id
1 'polypeptide(L)'
;DWELLVVSTLKWDVCGVIANDFLDHLIHRLELPEELCNHREHIRNHAQTFISFCYTEFEFILSPASMIAAASISSAVCGLLRRHWSEMKEVAERLNEITSIEVDCLHDCQQRIEKMLLRNYPEFKSLSSSLNGSTATPPPPPPSGDYTAKVNAETVTLESETPETPTDVQDVLF
;
A
#
# COMPACT_ATOMS: atom_id res chain seq x y z
N ASP A 1 -34.34 -1.29 -17.23
CA ASP A 1 -35.25 -1.89 -16.23
C ASP A 1 -34.58 -2.27 -14.90
N TRP A 2 -33.36 -2.82 -14.88
CA TRP A 2 -32.68 -3.18 -13.62
C TRP A 2 -32.39 -2.01 -12.67
N GLU A 3 -31.97 -0.85 -13.19
CA GLU A 3 -31.71 0.35 -12.38
C GLU A 3 -32.96 0.75 -11.55
N LEU A 4 -34.11 0.92 -12.22
CA LEU A 4 -35.36 1.29 -11.56
C LEU A 4 -35.84 0.20 -10.59
N LEU A 5 -35.67 -1.08 -10.93
CA LEU A 5 -36.01 -2.19 -10.04
C LEU A 5 -35.19 -2.16 -8.73
N VAL A 6 -33.88 -1.92 -8.82
CA VAL A 6 -33.00 -1.84 -7.63
C VAL A 6 -33.35 -0.64 -6.76
N VAL A 7 -33.43 0.56 -7.36
CA VAL A 7 -33.68 1.79 -6.62
C VAL A 7 -35.08 1.79 -5.98
N SER A 8 -36.09 1.27 -6.67
CA SER A 8 -37.44 1.13 -6.11
C SER A 8 -37.49 0.11 -4.95
N THR A 9 -36.76 -0.99 -5.05
CA THR A 9 -36.64 -2.00 -3.97
C THR A 9 -35.98 -1.41 -2.72
N LEU A 10 -34.95 -0.57 -2.91
CA LEU A 10 -34.28 0.16 -1.83
C LEU A 10 -35.07 1.38 -1.32
N LYS A 11 -36.26 1.66 -1.87
CA LYS A 11 -37.07 2.85 -1.55
C LYS A 11 -36.29 4.16 -1.75
N TRP A 12 -35.43 4.21 -2.76
CA TRP A 12 -34.53 5.33 -3.04
C TRP A 12 -33.48 5.62 -1.97
N ASP A 13 -33.30 4.73 -0.99
CA ASP A 13 -32.23 4.82 -0.01
C ASP A 13 -30.93 4.23 -0.59
N VAL A 14 -30.24 5.04 -1.39
CA VAL A 14 -28.97 4.67 -2.06
C VAL A 14 -27.74 5.28 -1.39
N CYS A 15 -27.93 6.13 -0.38
CA CYS A 15 -26.87 6.89 0.28
C CYS A 15 -26.33 6.15 1.52
N GLY A 16 -25.94 4.89 1.35
CA GLY A 16 -25.33 4.12 2.41
C GLY A 16 -23.93 4.63 2.76
N VAL A 17 -23.61 4.67 4.07
CA VAL A 17 -22.27 5.03 4.54
C VAL A 17 -21.27 3.93 4.17
N ILE A 18 -20.18 4.30 3.53
CA ILE A 18 -19.09 3.40 3.14
C ILE A 18 -17.83 3.63 3.98
N ALA A 19 -16.90 2.68 3.96
CA ALA A 19 -15.67 2.74 4.75
C ALA A 19 -14.82 3.97 4.38
N ASN A 20 -14.85 4.39 3.11
CA ASN A 20 -14.14 5.58 2.64
C ASN A 20 -14.61 6.87 3.33
N ASP A 21 -15.88 6.97 3.74
CA ASP A 21 -16.42 8.15 4.41
C ASP A 21 -15.76 8.41 5.77
N PHE A 22 -15.19 7.36 6.38
CA PHE A 22 -14.50 7.46 7.66
C PHE A 22 -13.01 7.83 7.54
N LEU A 23 -12.37 7.63 6.37
CA LEU A 23 -10.91 7.67 6.28
C LEU A 23 -10.32 9.01 6.72
N ASP A 24 -10.78 10.11 6.14
CA ASP A 24 -10.22 11.43 6.44
C ASP A 24 -10.46 11.82 7.90
N HIS A 25 -11.63 11.48 8.44
CA HIS A 25 -11.98 11.75 9.83
C HIS A 25 -11.11 10.95 10.81
N LEU A 26 -10.94 9.65 10.56
CA LEU A 26 -10.12 8.77 11.40
C LEU A 26 -8.65 9.18 11.34
N ILE A 27 -8.10 9.40 10.14
CA ILE A 27 -6.70 9.81 9.97
C ILE A 27 -6.42 11.15 10.65
N HIS A 28 -7.37 12.10 10.57
CA HIS A 28 -7.21 13.39 11.23
C HIS A 28 -7.22 13.27 12.76
N ARG A 29 -8.12 12.46 13.32
CA ARG A 29 -8.28 12.28 14.77
C ARG A 29 -7.25 11.35 15.40
N LEU A 30 -6.59 10.52 14.62
CA LEU A 30 -5.53 9.62 15.09
C LEU A 30 -4.28 10.37 15.56
N GLU A 31 -4.11 11.65 15.20
CA GLU A 31 -2.95 12.46 15.59
C GLU A 31 -1.64 11.69 15.41
N LEU A 32 -1.45 11.14 14.20
CA LEU A 32 -0.33 10.25 13.90
C LEU A 32 1.01 10.89 14.32
N PRO A 33 1.97 10.10 14.82
CA PRO A 33 3.30 10.59 15.18
C PRO A 33 3.92 11.44 14.05
N GLU A 34 4.77 12.40 14.41
CA GLU A 34 5.35 13.37 13.45
C GLU A 34 6.03 12.69 12.24
N GLU A 35 6.68 11.55 12.47
CA GLU A 35 7.28 10.68 11.44
C GLU A 35 6.27 10.21 10.36
N LEU A 36 5.00 10.04 10.75
CA LEU A 36 3.91 9.60 9.90
C LEU A 36 3.09 10.76 9.30
N CYS A 37 3.24 11.98 9.79
CA CYS A 37 2.54 13.15 9.25
C CYS A 37 2.85 13.34 7.75
N ASN A 38 4.11 13.16 7.35
CA ASN A 38 4.53 13.22 5.95
C ASN A 38 3.98 12.08 5.09
N HIS A 39 3.54 10.99 5.72
CA HIS A 39 3.02 9.80 5.05
C HIS A 39 1.51 9.68 5.08
N ARG A 40 0.80 10.71 5.57
CA ARG A 40 -0.65 10.72 5.71
C ARG A 40 -1.38 10.38 4.41
N GLU A 41 -0.88 10.87 3.29
CA GLU A 41 -1.44 10.57 1.97
C GLU A 41 -1.20 9.11 1.56
N HIS A 42 -0.01 8.57 1.79
CA HIS A 42 0.27 7.15 1.55
C HIS A 42 -0.61 6.23 2.40
N ILE A 43 -0.82 6.57 3.68
CA ILE A 43 -1.71 5.82 4.57
C ILE A 43 -3.15 5.84 4.02
N ARG A 44 -3.64 7.01 3.59
CA ARG A 44 -4.96 7.13 2.98
C ARG A 44 -5.06 6.25 1.73
N ASN A 45 -4.10 6.34 0.82
CA ASN A 45 -4.10 5.61 -0.44
C ASN A 45 -4.06 4.09 -0.20
N HIS A 46 -3.21 3.62 0.71
CA HIS A 46 -3.15 2.20 1.10
C HIS A 46 -4.45 1.74 1.75
N ALA A 47 -5.04 2.54 2.64
CA ALA A 47 -6.31 2.21 3.26
C ALA A 47 -7.44 2.11 2.22
N GLN A 48 -7.51 3.02 1.23
CA GLN A 48 -8.48 2.95 0.13
C GLN A 48 -8.32 1.67 -0.71
N THR A 49 -7.07 1.28 -1.01
CA THR A 49 -6.78 0.02 -1.69
C THR A 49 -7.28 -1.17 -0.87
N PHE A 50 -7.01 -1.20 0.44
CA PHE A 50 -7.45 -2.29 1.32
C PHE A 50 -8.97 -2.35 1.44
N ILE A 51 -9.66 -1.21 1.54
CA ILE A 51 -11.13 -1.13 1.51
C ILE A 51 -11.68 -1.73 0.22
N SER A 52 -11.06 -1.40 -0.92
CA SER A 52 -11.47 -1.92 -2.23
C SER A 52 -11.38 -3.44 -2.27
N PHE A 53 -10.31 -4.02 -1.72
CA PHE A 53 -10.19 -5.47 -1.60
C PHE A 53 -11.21 -6.07 -0.63
N CYS A 54 -11.47 -5.43 0.51
CA CYS A 54 -12.48 -5.90 1.46
C CYS A 54 -13.86 -6.04 0.80
N TYR A 55 -14.24 -5.11 -0.09
CA TYR A 55 -15.52 -5.17 -0.79
C TYR A 55 -15.62 -6.26 -1.87
N THR A 56 -14.50 -6.85 -2.28
CA THR A 56 -14.50 -8.02 -3.18
C THR A 56 -14.67 -9.34 -2.44
N GLU A 57 -14.51 -9.35 -1.11
CA GLU A 57 -14.37 -10.55 -0.31
C GLU A 57 -15.58 -10.75 0.60
N PHE A 58 -16.19 -11.94 0.52
CA PHE A 58 -17.39 -12.26 1.31
C PHE A 58 -17.16 -12.19 2.82
N GLU A 59 -15.92 -12.38 3.28
CA GLU A 59 -15.54 -12.33 4.69
C GLU A 59 -15.84 -10.97 5.36
N PHE A 60 -15.95 -9.89 4.59
CA PHE A 60 -16.21 -8.54 5.10
C PHE A 60 -17.66 -8.09 4.94
N ILE A 61 -18.56 -8.93 4.40
CA ILE A 61 -19.95 -8.54 4.08
C ILE A 61 -20.75 -8.06 5.29
N LEU A 62 -20.46 -8.59 6.49
CA LEU A 62 -21.11 -8.20 7.75
C LEU A 62 -20.27 -7.24 8.59
N SER A 63 -19.08 -6.88 8.13
CA SER A 63 -18.19 -5.97 8.86
C SER A 63 -18.72 -4.53 8.68
N PRO A 64 -18.96 -3.77 9.76
CA PRO A 64 -19.39 -2.38 9.65
C PRO A 64 -18.35 -1.53 8.90
N ALA A 65 -18.81 -0.52 8.16
CA ALA A 65 -17.96 0.38 7.38
C ALA A 65 -16.85 1.05 8.24
N SER A 66 -17.17 1.45 9.47
CA SER A 66 -16.21 2.03 10.43
C SER A 66 -15.11 1.04 10.83
N MET A 67 -15.44 -0.24 10.99
CA MET A 67 -14.49 -1.30 11.33
C MET A 67 -13.55 -1.58 10.17
N ILE A 68 -14.07 -1.70 8.94
CA ILE A 68 -13.25 -1.89 7.73
C ILE A 68 -12.29 -0.70 7.56
N ALA A 69 -12.78 0.54 7.73
CA ALA A 69 -11.95 1.74 7.63
C ALA A 69 -10.83 1.76 8.68
N ALA A 70 -11.18 1.55 9.95
CA ALA A 70 -10.21 1.54 11.05
C ALA A 70 -9.16 0.44 10.88
N ALA A 71 -9.58 -0.78 10.53
CA ALA A 71 -8.67 -1.90 10.28
C ALA A 71 -7.75 -1.65 9.08
N SER A 72 -8.29 -1.06 8.00
CA SER A 72 -7.51 -0.70 6.82
C SER A 72 -6.45 0.37 7.12
N ILE A 73 -6.79 1.38 7.93
CA ILE A 73 -5.82 2.38 8.40
C ILE A 73 -4.75 1.71 9.26
N SER A 74 -5.13 0.85 10.20
CA SER A 74 -4.17 0.13 11.03
C SER A 74 -3.24 -0.75 10.20
N SER A 75 -3.76 -1.51 9.24
CA SER A 75 -2.95 -2.29 8.30
C SER A 75 -1.98 -1.41 7.51
N ALA A 76 -2.43 -0.23 7.04
CA ALA A 76 -1.59 0.70 6.30
C ALA A 76 -0.46 1.26 7.16
N VAL A 77 -0.76 1.65 8.40
CA VAL A 77 0.22 2.13 9.38
C VAL A 77 1.22 1.03 9.74
N CYS A 78 0.75 -0.18 10.05
CA CYS A 78 1.61 -1.32 10.37
C CYS A 78 2.55 -1.67 9.19
N GLY A 79 2.01 -1.70 7.97
CA GLY A 79 2.78 -1.98 6.76
C GLY A 79 3.84 -0.91 6.46
N LEU A 80 3.50 0.37 6.65
CA LEU A 80 4.41 1.48 6.41
C LEU A 80 5.53 1.55 7.46
N LEU A 81 5.19 1.39 8.74
CA LEU A 81 6.15 1.38 9.83
C LEU A 81 6.92 0.06 9.97
N ARG A 82 6.49 -1.00 9.27
CA ARG A 82 7.02 -2.37 9.38
C ARG A 82 6.98 -2.88 10.82
N ARG A 83 5.93 -2.51 11.55
CA ARG A 83 5.72 -2.86 12.96
C ARG A 83 4.57 -3.83 13.10
N HIS A 84 4.65 -4.72 14.07
CA HIS A 84 3.55 -5.61 14.38
C HIS A 84 2.44 -4.86 15.12
N TRP A 85 1.20 -5.36 15.03
CA TRP A 85 0.04 -4.80 15.74
C TRP A 85 0.30 -4.57 17.24
N SER A 86 0.99 -5.50 17.89
CA SER A 86 1.34 -5.41 19.33
C SER A 86 2.21 -4.21 19.67
N GLU A 87 2.97 -3.70 18.71
CA GLU A 87 3.80 -2.50 18.87
C GLU A 87 2.99 -1.22 18.64
N MET A 88 1.83 -1.32 17.97
CA MET A 88 0.94 -0.21 17.59
C MET A 88 -0.23 -0.03 18.57
N LYS A 89 0.01 -0.30 19.86
CA LYS A 89 -1.02 -0.23 20.91
C LYS A 89 -1.68 1.15 20.99
N GLU A 90 -0.91 2.22 20.88
CA GLU A 90 -1.42 3.60 20.91
C GLU A 90 -2.40 3.87 19.76
N VAL A 91 -2.07 3.44 18.55
CA VAL A 91 -2.95 3.59 17.37
C VAL A 91 -4.25 2.80 17.56
N ALA A 92 -4.14 1.57 18.08
CA ALA A 92 -5.29 0.71 18.34
C ALA A 92 -6.20 1.28 19.46
N GLU A 93 -5.62 1.82 20.52
CA GLU A 93 -6.34 2.47 21.62
C GLU A 93 -7.04 3.75 21.14
N ARG A 94 -6.35 4.59 20.36
CA ARG A 94 -6.96 5.78 19.75
C ARG A 94 -8.12 5.43 18.82
N LEU A 95 -7.97 4.39 17.99
CA LEU A 95 -9.06 3.92 17.14
C LEU A 95 -10.24 3.41 17.97
N ASN A 96 -10.00 2.70 19.08
CA ASN A 96 -11.05 2.31 20.02
C ASN A 96 -11.75 3.54 20.63
N GLU A 97 -11.02 4.55 21.08
CA GLU A 97 -11.59 5.80 21.62
C GLU A 97 -12.47 6.52 20.59
N ILE A 98 -12.05 6.55 19.33
CA ILE A 98 -12.73 7.28 18.25
C ILE A 98 -13.98 6.53 17.76
N THR A 99 -13.89 5.20 17.64
CA THR A 99 -14.90 4.37 16.97
C THR A 99 -15.75 3.52 17.92
N SER A 100 -15.33 3.40 19.19
CA SER A 100 -15.88 2.48 20.19
C SER A 100 -15.84 1.00 19.77
N ILE A 101 -14.95 0.64 18.84
CA ILE A 101 -14.73 -0.74 18.41
C ILE A 101 -13.70 -1.39 19.33
N GLU A 102 -14.02 -2.54 19.89
CA GLU A 102 -13.11 -3.32 20.73
C GLU A 102 -11.79 -3.60 20.00
N VAL A 103 -10.67 -3.47 20.72
CA VAL A 103 -9.32 -3.62 20.17
C VAL A 103 -9.11 -5.02 19.56
N ASP A 104 -9.67 -6.05 20.19
CA ASP A 104 -9.57 -7.44 19.71
C ASP A 104 -10.33 -7.61 18.38
N CYS A 105 -11.55 -7.06 18.28
CA CYS A 105 -12.33 -7.08 17.04
C CYS A 105 -11.62 -6.33 15.90
N LEU A 106 -10.95 -5.21 16.23
CA LEU A 106 -10.19 -4.43 15.28
C LEU A 106 -8.95 -5.19 14.80
N HIS A 107 -8.23 -5.85 15.71
CA HIS A 107 -7.10 -6.71 15.39
C HIS A 107 -7.51 -7.89 14.51
N ASP A 108 -8.62 -8.56 14.85
CA ASP A 108 -9.13 -9.67 14.04
C ASP A 108 -9.49 -9.21 12.63
N CYS A 109 -10.13 -8.04 12.48
CA CYS A 109 -10.43 -7.46 11.17
C CYS A 109 -9.15 -7.13 10.39
N GLN A 110 -8.16 -6.52 11.05
CA GLN A 110 -6.85 -6.21 10.48
C GLN A 110 -6.13 -7.48 9.98
N GLN A 111 -6.15 -8.57 10.76
CA GLN A 111 -5.56 -9.84 10.35
C GLN A 111 -6.27 -10.47 9.15
N ARG A 112 -7.60 -10.34 9.07
CA ARG A 112 -8.37 -10.79 7.90
C ARG A 112 -7.94 -10.05 6.64
N ILE A 113 -7.71 -8.73 6.73
CA ILE A 113 -7.20 -7.91 5.62
C ILE A 113 -5.81 -8.41 5.20
N GLU A 114 -4.89 -8.63 6.14
CA GLU A 114 -3.54 -9.12 5.81
C GLU A 114 -3.55 -10.51 5.17
N LYS A 115 -4.37 -11.44 5.68
CA LYS A 115 -4.53 -12.78 5.10
C LYS A 115 -5.06 -12.71 3.67
N MET A 116 -6.07 -11.88 3.43
CA MET A 116 -6.62 -11.63 2.10
C MET A 116 -5.55 -11.06 1.16
N LEU A 117 -4.76 -10.07 1.60
CA LEU A 117 -3.67 -9.49 0.81
C LEU A 117 -2.64 -10.54 0.42
N LEU A 118 -2.20 -11.36 1.37
CA LEU A 118 -1.21 -12.42 1.10
C LEU A 118 -1.74 -13.50 0.16
N ARG A 119 -3.04 -13.81 0.23
CA ARG A 119 -3.68 -14.80 -0.65
C ARG A 119 -3.76 -14.31 -2.10
N ASN A 120 -4.12 -13.05 -2.29
CA ASN A 120 -4.35 -12.48 -3.62
C ASN A 120 -3.09 -11.86 -4.24
N TYR A 121 -2.14 -11.42 -3.41
CA TYR A 121 -0.93 -10.69 -3.83
C TYR A 121 0.31 -11.13 -3.02
N PRO A 122 0.83 -12.36 -3.26
CA PRO A 122 1.95 -12.91 -2.51
C PRO A 122 3.24 -12.09 -2.62
N GLU A 123 3.41 -11.29 -3.67
CA GLU A 123 4.54 -10.36 -3.85
C GLU A 123 4.62 -9.30 -2.75
N PHE A 124 3.49 -8.96 -2.12
CA PHE A 124 3.44 -8.01 -1.00
C PHE A 124 4.28 -8.49 0.20
N LYS A 125 4.48 -9.81 0.33
CA LYS A 125 5.36 -10.42 1.33
C LYS A 125 6.86 -10.17 1.05
N SER A 126 7.25 -10.03 -0.21
CA SER A 126 8.66 -9.82 -0.57
C SER A 126 9.09 -8.38 -0.28
N LEU A 127 8.22 -7.39 -0.53
CA LEU A 127 8.49 -5.97 -0.32
C LEU A 127 8.69 -5.60 1.16
N SER A 128 7.99 -6.30 2.07
CA SER A 128 8.22 -6.14 3.51
C SER A 128 9.58 -6.73 3.94
N SER A 129 10.02 -7.85 3.33
CA SER A 129 11.32 -8.48 3.64
C SER A 129 12.55 -7.82 3.02
N SER A 130 12.46 -7.23 1.81
CA SER A 130 13.63 -6.75 1.04
C SER A 130 14.31 -5.49 1.57
N LEU A 131 13.73 -4.82 2.57
CA LEU A 131 14.28 -3.60 3.18
C LEU A 131 14.80 -3.85 4.62
N ASN A 132 14.68 -5.07 5.14
CA ASN A 132 15.31 -5.49 6.41
C ASN A 132 16.71 -6.11 6.20
N GLY A 133 17.29 -5.97 5.00
CA GLY A 133 18.59 -6.53 4.64
C GLY A 133 19.43 -5.56 3.82
N SER A 134 19.88 -4.45 4.43
CA SER A 134 20.95 -3.62 3.89
C SER A 134 22.18 -3.68 4.80
N THR A 135 22.82 -4.86 4.80
CA THR A 135 24.29 -4.94 4.82
C THR A 135 24.71 -5.58 3.51
N ALA A 136 24.61 -4.82 2.42
CA ALA A 136 25.23 -5.21 1.16
C ALA A 136 26.74 -5.04 1.31
N THR A 137 27.43 -6.10 1.70
CA THR A 137 28.87 -6.24 1.41
C THR A 137 29.06 -6.24 -0.10
N PRO A 138 29.99 -5.44 -0.65
CA PRO A 138 30.24 -5.43 -2.09
C PRO A 138 30.81 -6.80 -2.53
N PRO A 139 30.47 -7.29 -3.74
CA PRO A 139 31.06 -8.51 -4.28
C PRO A 139 32.57 -8.32 -4.54
N PRO A 140 33.39 -9.39 -4.39
CA PRO A 140 34.83 -9.31 -4.57
C PRO A 140 35.22 -9.00 -6.02
N PRO A 141 36.33 -8.28 -6.26
CA PRO A 141 36.82 -8.01 -7.60
C PRO A 141 37.27 -9.30 -8.32
N PRO A 142 37.08 -9.40 -9.65
CA PRO A 142 37.53 -10.55 -10.42
C PRO A 142 39.06 -10.68 -10.43
N PRO A 143 39.60 -11.91 -10.55
CA PRO A 143 41.02 -12.17 -10.44
C PRO A 143 41.83 -11.50 -11.56
N SER A 144 42.95 -10.89 -11.17
CA SER A 144 43.97 -10.30 -12.04
C SER A 144 44.48 -11.32 -13.06
N GLY A 145 44.03 -11.17 -14.31
CA GLY A 145 44.62 -11.82 -15.48
C GLY A 145 45.57 -10.85 -16.16
N ASP A 146 46.84 -11.21 -16.23
CA ASP A 146 47.88 -10.53 -16.99
C ASP A 146 47.47 -10.43 -18.47
N TYR A 147 47.29 -9.20 -18.97
CA TYR A 147 47.47 -8.89 -20.38
C TYR A 147 48.42 -7.70 -20.51
N THR A 148 49.67 -8.03 -20.79
CA THR A 148 50.62 -7.09 -21.36
C THR A 148 50.30 -6.93 -22.84
N ALA A 149 50.01 -5.70 -23.29
CA ALA A 149 50.61 -5.10 -24.49
C ALA A 149 49.85 -3.85 -24.99
N LYS A 150 50.61 -2.76 -25.04
CA LYS A 150 50.63 -1.68 -26.05
C LYS A 150 49.59 -0.56 -25.95
N VAL A 151 50.00 0.43 -25.14
CA VAL A 151 49.99 1.86 -25.47
C VAL A 151 49.83 2.19 -26.97
N ASN A 152 48.80 2.96 -27.29
CA ASN A 152 48.97 4.12 -28.14
C ASN A 152 47.97 5.20 -27.75
N ALA A 153 48.49 6.40 -27.50
CA ALA A 153 47.73 7.59 -27.18
C ALA A 153 47.41 8.33 -28.47
N GLU A 154 46.15 8.69 -28.69
CA GLU A 154 45.78 9.80 -29.57
C GLU A 154 44.36 10.31 -29.25
N THR A 155 44.37 11.54 -28.76
CA THR A 155 43.36 12.59 -28.59
C THR A 155 42.16 12.54 -29.55
N VAL A 156 40.94 12.90 -29.06
CA VAL A 156 40.00 13.93 -29.58
C VAL A 156 38.53 13.67 -29.19
N THR A 157 37.84 14.78 -28.88
CA THR A 157 36.38 15.10 -28.83
C THR A 157 35.46 14.68 -27.66
N LEU A 158 34.97 15.75 -27.01
CA LEU A 158 33.68 15.89 -26.32
C LEU A 158 32.52 15.44 -27.23
N GLU A 159 31.50 14.79 -26.66
CA GLU A 159 30.10 15.11 -26.93
C GLU A 159 29.14 14.49 -25.90
N SER A 160 28.10 15.26 -25.58
CA SER A 160 27.01 14.94 -24.67
C SER A 160 25.97 14.06 -25.36
N GLU A 161 25.58 12.94 -24.76
CA GLU A 161 24.43 12.16 -25.24
C GLU A 161 23.31 12.15 -24.18
N THR A 162 22.24 12.88 -24.50
CA THR A 162 20.91 12.77 -23.93
C THR A 162 20.28 11.43 -24.30
N PRO A 163 19.55 10.73 -23.41
CA PRO A 163 18.85 9.50 -23.78
C PRO A 163 17.60 9.82 -24.61
N GLU A 164 17.59 9.42 -25.88
CA GLU A 164 16.40 9.40 -26.73
C GLU A 164 15.57 8.14 -26.43
N THR A 165 14.33 8.32 -25.98
CA THR A 165 13.35 7.24 -25.84
C THR A 165 12.62 7.01 -27.17
N PRO A 166 12.65 5.81 -27.78
CA PRO A 166 11.83 5.54 -28.96
C PRO A 166 10.38 5.31 -28.52
N THR A 167 9.44 6.09 -29.09
CA THR A 167 8.00 5.88 -28.95
C THR A 167 7.52 5.09 -30.16
N ASP A 168 7.30 3.78 -30.03
CA ASP A 168 6.67 2.98 -31.08
C ASP A 168 5.15 3.16 -31.02
N VAL A 169 4.61 3.94 -31.96
CA VAL A 169 3.18 4.09 -32.24
C VAL A 169 2.82 3.05 -33.31
N GLN A 170 2.04 2.02 -32.96
CA GLN A 170 1.50 1.08 -33.94
C GLN A 170 0.18 1.62 -34.52
N ASP A 171 0.20 1.95 -35.82
CA ASP A 171 -0.99 2.32 -36.59
C ASP A 171 -1.93 1.11 -36.74
N VAL A 172 -3.16 1.23 -36.26
CA VAL A 172 -4.24 0.26 -36.49
C VAL A 172 -4.91 0.61 -37.81
N LEU A 173 -4.71 -0.24 -38.83
CA LEU A 173 -5.51 -0.19 -40.06
C LEU A 173 -6.87 -0.84 -39.79
N PHE A 174 -7.94 -0.11 -40.15
CA PHE A 174 -9.34 -0.52 -40.05
C PHE A 174 -9.71 -1.68 -40.99
#